data_AF-A0A9D8L782-F1
#
_entry.id   AF-A0A9D8L782-F1
#
_cell.length_a   1.000
_cell.length_b   1.000
_cell.length_c   1.000
_cell.angle_alpha   90.00
_cell.angle_beta   90.00
_cell.angle_gamma   90.00
#
_symmetry.space_group_name_H-M   'P 1'
#
loop_
_entity.id
_entity.type
_entity.pdbx_description
1 polymer ?
#
loop_
_entity_poly.entity_id
_entity_poly.type
_entity_poly.pdbx_seq_one_letter_code
_entity_poly.pdbx_strand_id
1 'polypeptide(L)' 'MFFVIPFPTIDPVLVEVGPIAIRWYALAYIAGIFCGWWYAKRLVANPLLWGRAGAPMK' A
#
# COMPACT_ATOMS: atom_id res chain seq x y z
N MET A 1 -30.07 23.77 1.93
CA MET A 1 -29.32 22.50 1.83
C MET A 1 -28.36 22.62 0.64
N PHE A 2 -27.22 23.32 0.78
CA PHE A 2 -26.41 23.80 -0.36
C PHE A 2 -24.90 23.51 -0.27
N PHE A 3 -24.48 22.63 0.64
CA PHE A 3 -23.08 22.21 0.70
C PHE A 3 -23.01 20.69 0.57
N VAL A 4 -23.03 20.21 -0.67
CA VAL A 4 -22.70 18.83 -1.03
C VAL A 4 -21.48 18.88 -1.96
N ILE A 5 -20.42 18.19 -1.58
CA ILE A 5 -19.29 17.91 -2.47
C ILE A 5 -19.69 16.63 -3.21
N PRO A 6 -19.95 16.67 -4.53
CA PRO A 6 -20.32 15.47 -5.25
C PRO A 6 -19.17 14.47 -5.21
N PHE A 7 -19.50 13.19 -4.97
CA PHE A 7 -18.49 12.14 -5.03
C PHE A 7 -18.00 11.98 -6.47
N PRO A 8 -16.68 11.90 -6.70
CA PRO A 8 -16.15 11.75 -8.04
C PRO A 8 -16.52 10.38 -8.63
N THR A 9 -17.01 10.37 -9.86
CA THR A 9 -17.39 9.14 -10.58
C THR A 9 -16.15 8.50 -11.22
N ILE A 10 -15.30 7.91 -10.38
CA ILE A 10 -14.11 7.17 -10.83
C ILE A 10 -14.52 5.73 -11.17
N ASP A 11 -14.13 5.25 -12.35
CA ASP A 11 -14.34 3.86 -12.73
C ASP A 11 -13.57 2.94 -11.76
N PRO A 12 -14.24 2.00 -11.06
CA PRO A 12 -13.56 1.07 -10.17
C PRO A 12 -12.61 0.12 -10.90
N VAL A 13 -12.79 -0.05 -12.21
CA VAL A 13 -11.97 -0.92 -13.07
C VAL A 13 -10.84 -0.10 -13.70
N LEU A 14 -9.61 -0.55 -13.45
CA LEU A 14 -8.39 0.04 -13.98
C LEU A 14 -8.14 -0.41 -15.41
N VAL A 15 -8.18 -1.73 -15.64
CA VAL A 15 -7.97 -2.37 -16.94
C VAL A 15 -8.86 -3.61 -17.04
N GLU A 16 -9.47 -3.80 -18.20
CA GLU A 16 -10.22 -5.01 -18.54
C GLU A 16 -9.48 -5.81 -19.60
N VAL A 17 -9.20 -7.09 -19.30
CA VAL A 17 -8.62 -8.04 -20.24
C VAL A 17 -9.62 -9.18 -20.42
N GLY A 18 -10.49 -9.07 -21.43
CA GLY A 18 -11.57 -10.02 -21.68
C GLY A 18 -12.50 -10.15 -20.46
N PRO A 19 -12.73 -11.36 -19.90
CA PRO A 19 -13.57 -11.52 -18.71
C PRO A 19 -12.91 -11.10 -17.40
N ILE A 20 -11.65 -10.64 -17.41
CA ILE A 20 -10.88 -10.30 -16.21
C ILE A 20 -10.78 -8.79 -16.06
N ALA A 21 -11.44 -8.24 -15.03
CA ALA A 21 -11.37 -6.83 -14.67
C ALA A 21 -10.42 -6.60 -13.49
N ILE A 22 -9.34 -5.85 -13.70
CA ILE A 22 -8.41 -5.42 -12.66
C ILE A 22 -8.96 -4.15 -12.03
N ARG A 23 -9.17 -4.15 -10.71
CA ARG A 23 -9.75 -3.01 -9.98
C ARG A 23 -8.69 -2.22 -9.23
N TRP A 24 -8.96 -0.94 -9.01
CA TRP A 24 -8.06 -0.04 -8.25
C TRP A 24 -7.77 -0.55 -6.83
N TYR A 25 -8.75 -1.16 -6.15
CA TYR A 25 -8.53 -1.69 -4.81
C TYR A 25 -7.48 -2.80 -4.80
N ALA A 26 -7.41 -3.62 -5.87
CA ALA A 26 -6.45 -4.70 -5.95
C ALA A 26 -5.03 -4.15 -6.03
N LEU A 27 -4.83 -3.10 -6.83
CA LEU A 27 -3.57 -2.38 -6.90
C LEU A 27 -3.21 -1.75 -5.54
N ALA A 28 -4.18 -1.16 -4.84
CA ALA A 28 -3.96 -0.57 -3.51
C ALA A 28 -3.53 -1.62 -2.47
N TYR A 29 -4.13 -2.81 -2.47
CA TYR A 29 -3.71 -3.91 -1.59
C TYR A 29 -2.28 -4.36 -1.91
N ILE A 30 -1.97 -4.57 -3.18
CA ILE A 30 -0.63 -4.99 -3.62
C ILE A 30 0.40 -3.95 -3.20
N ALA A 31 0.18 -2.68 -3.53
CA ALA A 31 1.06 -1.58 -3.15
C ALA A 31 1.23 -1.48 -1.63
N GLY A 32 0.14 -1.58 -0.87
CA GLY A 32 0.17 -1.56 0.59
C GLY A 32 1.03 -2.67 1.19
N ILE A 33 0.90 -3.91 0.68
CA ILE A 33 1.70 -5.05 1.14
C ILE A 33 3.18 -4.85 0.79
N PHE A 34 3.50 -4.44 -0.44
CA PHE A 34 4.88 -4.19 -0.85
C PHE A 34 5.54 -3.07 -0.02
N CYS A 35 4.84 -1.95 0.16
CA CYS A 35 5.32 -0.84 0.97
C CYS A 35 5.49 -1.25 2.44
N GLY A 36 4.52 -1.96 3.01
CA GLY A 36 4.55 -2.44 4.39
C GLY A 36 5.71 -3.42 4.64
N TRP A 37 5.90 -4.39 3.74
CA TRP A 37 7.04 -5.30 3.80
C TRP A 37 8.35 -4.51 3.71
N TRP A 38 8.51 -3.71 2.66
CA TRP A 38 9.73 -2.94 2.46
C TRP A 38 10.09 -2.06 3.65
N TYR A 39 9.09 -1.41 4.24
CA TYR A 39 9.26 -0.62 5.45
C TYR A 39 9.66 -1.48 6.65
N ALA A 40 8.97 -2.60 6.89
CA ALA A 40 9.30 -3.52 7.99
C ALA A 40 10.75 -4.05 7.87
N LYS A 41 11.18 -4.41 6.67
CA LYS A 41 12.59 -4.80 6.42
C LYS A 41 13.56 -3.71 6.80
N ARG A 42 13.27 -2.45 6.45
CA ARG A 42 14.10 -1.30 6.80
C ARG A 42 14.15 -1.05 8.31
N LEU A 43 13.02 -1.23 9.01
CA LEU A 43 12.98 -1.09 10.47
C LEU A 43 13.83 -2.15 11.16
N VAL A 44 13.67 -3.40 10.74
CA VAL A 44 14.44 -4.50 11.31
C VAL A 44 15.94 -4.36 11.02
N ALA A 45 16.32 -3.81 9.87
CA ALA A 45 17.72 -3.55 9.54
C ALA A 45 18.30 -2.27 10.18
N ASN A 46 17.51 -1.44 10.86
CA ASN A 46 17.98 -0.16 11.40
C ASN A 46 18.55 -0.34 12.83
N PRO A 47 19.89 -0.39 13.02
CA PRO A 47 20.50 -0.68 14.33
C PRO A 47 20.18 0.36 15.41
N LEU A 48 19.86 1.60 15.02
CA LEU A 48 19.50 2.66 15.97
C LEU A 48 18.20 2.36 16.71
N LEU A 49 17.31 1.56 16.13
CA LEU A 49 16.02 1.19 16.74
C LEU A 49 16.16 0.06 17.78
N TRP A 50 17.27 -0.67 17.79
CA TRP A 50 17.44 -1.89 18.61
C TRP A 50 18.40 -1.72 19.79
N GLY A 51 18.93 -0.50 19.99
CA GLY A 51 19.81 -0.18 21.12
C GLY A 51 21.09 -1.02 21.14
N ARG A 52 21.55 -1.41 22.34
CA ARG A 52 22.82 -2.13 22.52
C ARG A 52 22.86 -3.55 21.94
N ALA A 53 21.71 -4.14 21.62
CA ALA A 53 21.63 -5.47 21.02
C ALA A 53 21.99 -5.47 19.52
N GLY A 54 21.94 -4.31 18.84
CA GLY A 54 22.12 -4.21 17.39
C GLY A 54 20.91 -4.71 16.59
N ALA A 55 20.87 -4.38 15.30
CA ALA A 55 19.78 -4.83 14.42
C ALA A 55 19.72 -6.37 14.34
N PRO A 56 18.53 -6.99 14.43
CA PRO A 56 18.37 -8.44 14.34
C PRO A 56 18.76 -8.98 12.96
N MET A 57 18.62 -8.17 11.91
CA MET A 57 19.15 -8.48 10.58
C MET A 57 20.54 -7.85 10.43
N LYS A 58 21.50 -8.67 9.97
CA LYS A 58 22.83 -8.25 9.53
C LYS A 58 22.81 -7.73 8.10
#